data_AF-A0A960VPE3-F1
#
_entry.id   AF-A0A960VPE3-F1
#
_cell.length_a   1.000
_cell.length_b   1.000
_cell.length_c   1.000
_cell.angle_alpha   90.00
_cell.angle_beta   90.00
_cell.angle_gamma   90.00
#
_symmetry.space_group_name_H-M   'P 1'
#
loop_
_entity.id
_entity.type
_entity.pdbx_description
1 polymer ?
#
loop_
_entity_poly.entity_id
_entity_poly.type
_entity_poly.pdbx_seq_one_letter_code
_entity_poly.pdbx_strand_id
1 'polypeptide(L)'
;MKKKDPGKLSFSEAVTEVEEILAALEREDVDIDTLGDEVKRAVELIRICREKLEKTDAEVRGLVSGLQSDAGAAPDQDEEVF
;
A
#
# COMPACT_ATOMS: atom_id res chain seq x y z
N MET A 1 -23.21 13.38 1.09
CA MET A 1 -22.16 13.53 0.06
C MET A 1 -21.83 12.13 -0.46
N LYS A 2 -21.70 11.90 -1.76
CA LYS A 2 -21.47 10.55 -2.32
C LYS A 2 -20.01 10.16 -2.10
N LYS A 3 -19.75 9.21 -1.20
CA LYS A 3 -18.40 8.64 -1.01
C LYS A 3 -17.96 7.96 -2.33
N LYS A 4 -16.73 8.22 -2.76
CA LYS A 4 -16.18 7.75 -4.04
C LYS A 4 -15.94 6.22 -3.97
N ASP A 5 -15.98 5.51 -5.10
CA ASP A 5 -15.64 4.08 -5.11
C ASP A 5 -14.19 3.89 -4.62
N PRO A 6 -13.95 3.09 -3.57
CA PRO A 6 -12.66 3.06 -2.91
C PRO A 6 -11.57 2.44 -3.81
N GLY A 7 -11.93 1.48 -4.67
CA GLY A 7 -11.02 0.90 -5.66
C GLY A 7 -10.57 1.86 -6.78
N LYS A 8 -11.18 3.04 -6.91
CA LYS A 8 -10.81 4.07 -7.91
C LYS A 8 -10.01 5.23 -7.32
N LEU A 9 -9.81 5.25 -6.00
CA LEU A 9 -8.98 6.27 -5.36
C LEU A 9 -7.52 6.06 -5.73
N SER A 10 -6.73 7.12 -5.75
CA SER A 10 -5.27 7.04 -5.65
C SER A 10 -4.85 6.64 -4.23
N PHE A 11 -3.57 6.29 -4.03
CA PHE A 11 -3.08 5.97 -2.68
C PHE A 11 -3.21 7.20 -1.75
N SER A 12 -2.83 8.38 -2.24
CA SER A 12 -2.92 9.63 -1.48
C SER A 12 -4.37 9.99 -1.14
N GLU A 13 -5.30 9.89 -2.08
CA GLU A 13 -6.72 10.16 -1.79
C GLU A 13 -7.28 9.19 -0.74
N ALA A 14 -6.91 7.91 -0.79
CA ALA A 14 -7.35 6.93 0.19
C ALA A 14 -6.79 7.22 1.60
N VAL A 15 -5.54 7.65 1.69
CA VAL A 15 -4.93 8.07 2.97
C VAL A 15 -5.60 9.32 3.52
N THR A 16 -5.82 10.34 2.70
CA THR A 16 -6.52 11.56 3.13
C THR A 16 -7.93 11.25 3.63
N GLU A 17 -8.67 10.38 2.95
CA GLU A 17 -10.02 9.99 3.41
C GLU A 17 -9.97 9.24 4.75
N VAL A 18 -8.94 8.41 4.99
CA VAL A 18 -8.74 7.75 6.31
C VAL A 18 -8.46 8.78 7.40
N GLU A 19 -7.64 9.79 7.14
CA GLU A 19 -7.35 10.88 8.09
C GLU A 19 -8.61 11.70 8.41
N GLU A 20 -9.42 12.01 7.40
CA GLU A 20 -10.71 12.68 7.57
C GLU A 20 -11.68 11.86 8.43
N ILE A 21 -11.72 10.54 8.20
CA ILE A 21 -12.52 9.62 9.01
C ILE A 21 -12.03 9.66 10.46
N LEU A 22 -10.73 9.51 10.71
CA LEU A 22 -10.18 9.55 12.07
C LEU A 22 -10.54 10.86 12.79
N ALA A 23 -10.36 12.00 12.12
CA ALA A 23 -10.74 13.30 12.67
C ALA A 23 -12.24 13.40 12.96
N ALA A 24 -13.08 12.78 12.13
CA ALA A 24 -14.51 12.72 12.38
C ALA A 24 -14.86 11.83 13.58
N LEU A 25 -14.15 10.72 13.81
CA LEU A 25 -14.37 9.82 14.93
C LEU A 25 -13.94 10.40 16.29
N GLU A 26 -13.00 11.34 16.28
CA GLU A 26 -12.50 12.01 17.49
C GLU A 26 -13.42 13.10 18.02
N ARG A 27 -14.51 13.43 17.30
CA ARG A 27 -15.47 14.43 17.79
C ARG A 27 -16.35 13.86 18.91
N GLU A 28 -16.67 14.71 19.90
CA GLU A 28 -17.50 14.33 21.05
C GLU A 28 -18.96 14.00 20.70
N ASP A 29 -19.42 14.33 19.49
CA ASP A 29 -20.82 14.23 19.05
C ASP A 29 -21.10 13.12 18.03
N VAL A 30 -20.24 12.11 17.94
CA VAL A 30 -20.39 11.02 16.97
C VAL A 30 -21.43 10.01 17.41
N ASP A 31 -22.46 9.83 16.59
CA ASP A 31 -23.47 8.79 16.74
C ASP A 31 -22.85 7.39 16.54
N ILE A 32 -23.22 6.43 17.39
CA ILE A 32 -22.62 5.09 17.41
C ILE A 32 -22.87 4.29 16.13
N ASP A 33 -24.00 4.51 15.46
CA ASP A 33 -24.29 3.87 14.18
C ASP A 33 -23.39 4.46 13.09
N THR A 34 -23.11 5.77 13.16
CA THR A 34 -22.18 6.46 12.24
C THR A 34 -20.74 6.01 12.48
N LEU A 35 -20.32 5.83 13.74
CA LEU A 35 -19.01 5.31 14.12
C LEU A 35 -18.73 3.97 13.45
N GLY A 36 -19.70 3.06 13.47
CA GLY A 36 -19.58 1.73 12.85
C GLY A 36 -19.35 1.80 11.34
N ASP A 37 -20.06 2.68 10.64
CA ASP A 37 -19.94 2.81 9.18
C ASP A 37 -18.66 3.54 8.75
N GLU A 38 -18.22 4.54 9.51
CA GLU A 38 -16.94 5.21 9.27
C GLU A 38 -15.75 4.27 9.51
N VAL A 39 -15.78 3.44 10.56
CA VAL A 39 -14.73 2.44 10.80
C VAL A 39 -14.69 1.39 9.68
N LYS A 40 -15.84 0.88 9.21
CA LYS A 40 -15.88 -0.04 8.07
C LYS A 40 -15.24 0.58 6.83
N ARG A 41 -15.54 1.85 6.57
CA ARG A 41 -14.98 2.59 5.44
C ARG A 41 -13.46 2.73 5.57
N ALA A 42 -12.95 3.12 6.74
CA ALA A 42 -11.52 3.22 6.97
C ALA A 42 -10.81 1.88 6.74
N VAL A 43 -11.38 0.76 7.21
CA VAL A 43 -10.82 -0.58 7.01
C VAL A 43 -10.75 -0.96 5.52
N GLU A 44 -11.78 -0.60 4.75
CA GLU A 44 -11.81 -0.83 3.30
C GLU A 44 -10.70 -0.04 2.58
N LEU A 45 -10.54 1.24 2.92
CA LEU A 45 -9.50 2.10 2.36
C LEU A 45 -8.09 1.58 2.70
N ILE A 46 -7.87 1.17 3.95
CA ILE A 46 -6.59 0.61 4.40
C ILE A 46 -6.24 -0.67 3.63
N ARG A 47 -7.23 -1.55 3.37
CA ARG A 47 -7.00 -2.75 2.55
C ARG A 47 -6.51 -2.40 1.15
N ILE A 48 -7.14 -1.43 0.49
CA ILE A 48 -6.76 -1.01 -0.85
C ILE A 48 -5.36 -0.37 -0.86
N CYS A 49 -5.03 0.42 0.17
CA CYS A 49 -3.69 0.96 0.34
C CYS A 49 -2.65 -0.16 0.45
N ARG A 50 -2.94 -1.21 1.24
CA ARG A 50 -2.06 -2.37 1.40
C ARG A 50 -1.86 -3.13 0.08
N GLU A 51 -2.92 -3.40 -0.66
CA GLU A 51 -2.85 -4.07 -1.97
C GLU A 51 -1.99 -3.30 -2.97
N LYS A 52 -2.12 -1.96 -3.00
CA LYS A 52 -1.28 -1.12 -3.88
C LYS A 52 0.19 -1.15 -3.49
N LEU A 53 0.48 -1.14 -2.18
CA LEU A 53 1.85 -1.23 -1.68
C LEU A 53 2.46 -2.59 -2.02
N GLU A 54 1.73 -3.69 -1.81
CA GLU A 54 2.18 -5.03 -2.18
C GLU A 54 2.44 -5.15 -3.68
N LYS A 55 1.56 -4.60 -4.52
CA LYS A 55 1.76 -4.56 -5.97
C LYS A 55 3.02 -3.77 -6.35
N THR A 56 3.19 -2.59 -5.76
CA THR A 56 4.36 -1.74 -6.01
C THR A 56 5.65 -2.42 -5.57
N ASP A 57 5.67 -3.07 -4.40
CA ASP A 57 6.81 -3.81 -3.88
C ASP A 57 7.20 -4.97 -4.82
N ALA A 58 6.20 -5.71 -5.32
CA ALA A 58 6.42 -6.79 -6.29
C ALA A 58 7.00 -6.28 -7.62
N GLU A 59 6.49 -5.16 -8.14
CA GLU A 59 7.02 -4.52 -9.35
C GLU A 59 8.47 -4.07 -9.15
N VAL A 60 8.79 -3.41 -8.03
CA VAL A 60 10.15 -2.96 -7.70
C VAL A 60 11.10 -4.15 -7.59
N ARG A 61 10.72 -5.22 -6.89
CA ARG A 61 11.54 -6.44 -6.79
C ARG A 61 11.82 -7.06 -8.16
N GLY A 62 10.82 -7.10 -9.04
CA GLY A 62 10.99 -7.60 -10.41
C GLY A 62 12.00 -6.78 -11.20
N LEU A 63 11.92 -5.45 -11.12
CA LEU A 63 12.86 -4.55 -11.79
C LEU A 63 14.29 -4.72 -11.26
N VAL A 64 14.47 -4.78 -9.94
CA VAL A 64 15.79 -4.99 -9.32
C VAL A 64 16.38 -6.34 -9.70
N SER A 65 15.57 -7.40 -9.72
CA SER A 65 16.02 -8.74 -10.15
C SER A 65 16.45 -8.76 -11.62
N GLY A 66 15.76 -8.02 -12.49
CA GLY A 66 16.15 -7.85 -13.90
C GLY A 66 17.51 -7.18 -14.05
N LEU A 67 17.76 -6.12 -13.27
CA LEU A 67 19.06 -5.42 -13.27
C LEU A 67 20.22 -6.31 -12.79
N GLN A 68 19.97 -7.21 -11.84
CA GLN A 68 20.97 -8.16 -11.35
C GLN A 68 21.28 -9.28 -12.35
N SER A 69 20.31 -9.65 -13.20
CA SER A 69 20.51 -10.69 -14.21
C SER A 69 21.26 -10.19 -15.46
N ASP A 70 21.22 -8.88 -15.72
CA ASP A 70 22.06 -8.23 -16.74
C ASP A 70 23.50 -7.93 -16.26
N ALA A 71 23.76 -8.04 -14.95
CA ALA A 71 25.05 -7.76 -14.33
C ALA A 71 25.70 -9.03 -13.72
N GLY A 72 26.23 -9.91 -14.58
CA GLY A 72 27.32 -10.81 -14.19
C GLY A 72 27.03 -12.32 -14.28
N ALA A 73 27.44 -12.91 -15.41
CA ALA A 73 27.94 -14.28 -15.44
C ALA A 73 29.41 -14.26 -15.86
N ALA A 74 30.30 -14.12 -14.88
CA ALA A 74 31.68 -14.56 -15.00
C ALA A 74 32.04 -15.26 -13.67
N PRO A 75 32.10 -16.59 -13.63
CA PRO A 75 32.64 -17.28 -12.46
C PRO A 75 34.17 -17.16 -12.52
N ASP A 76 34.75 -16.43 -11.57
CA ASP A 76 36.17 -16.53 -11.22
C ASP A 76 36.45 -17.98 -10.79
N GLN A 77 37.04 -18.77 -11.69
CA GLN A 77 37.63 -20.06 -11.39
C GLN A 77 39.15 -19.93 -11.54
N ASP A 78 39.79 -19.28 -10.56
CA ASP A 78 41.23 -19.34 -10.38
C ASP A 78 41.52 -19.45 -8.87
N GLU A 79 41.11 -20.57 -8.27
CA GLU A 79 41.76 -21.07 -7.07
C GLU A 79 42.66 -22.24 -7.53
N GLU A 80 43.83 -21.90 -8.09
CA GLU A 80 44.91 -22.86 -8.27
C GLU A 80 45.30 -23.40 -6.88
N VAL A 81 44.89 -24.64 -6.62
CA VAL A 81 45.41 -25.47 -5.55
C VAL A 81 46.89 -25.78 -5.82
N PHE A 82 47.78 -25.14 -5.08
CA PHE A 82 49.17 -25.58 -4.85
C PHE A 82 49.35 -26.04 -3.41
#